data_AF-A0A2G1X640-F1
#
_entry.id   AF-A0A2G1X640-F1
#
_cell.length_a   1.000
_cell.length_b   1.000
_cell.length_c   1.000
_cell.angle_alpha   90.00
_cell.angle_beta   90.00
_cell.angle_gamma   90.00
#
_symmetry.space_group_name_H-M   'P 1'
#
loop_
_entity.id
_entity.type
_entity.pdbx_description
1 polymer ?
#
loop_
_entity_poly.entity_id
_entity_poly.type
_entity_poly.pdbx_seq_one_letter_code
_entity_poly.pdbx_strand_id
1 'polypeptide(L)'
;AEPLGADAGERVLEARGRHLLPGAVDAHVHFREPGGGHKETWTSGSESAAAGGVTTVVDQPNTSPPTVDGAAFDEKAALAAESLVDYGINGGVTEEWDPKSLFERPLFALGEVFLADSTGDMGIDADLFADALDAAAARDVPVTVHAEDATLFDESALDGDLGG
;
A
#
# COMPACT_ATOMS: atom_id res chain seq x y z
N ALA A 1 1.17 -40.21 -11.40
CA ALA A 1 2.38 -39.64 -10.80
C ALA A 1 2.72 -40.51 -9.60
N GLU A 2 3.95 -41.03 -9.55
CA GLU A 2 4.47 -41.71 -8.35
C GLU A 2 4.39 -40.71 -7.17
N PRO A 3 3.94 -41.12 -5.98
CA PRO A 3 3.99 -40.24 -4.82
C PRO A 3 5.45 -39.90 -4.52
N LEU A 4 5.74 -38.61 -4.36
CA LEU A 4 7.04 -38.19 -3.84
C LEU A 4 7.20 -38.81 -2.45
N GLY A 5 8.26 -39.58 -2.24
CA GLY A 5 8.63 -40.05 -0.91
C GLY A 5 9.09 -38.85 -0.08
N ALA A 6 8.57 -38.71 1.14
CA ALA A 6 9.05 -37.70 2.07
C ALA A 6 10.28 -38.21 2.81
N ASP A 7 11.29 -37.36 2.95
CA ASP A 7 12.47 -37.65 3.76
C ASP A 7 12.15 -37.56 5.27
N ALA A 8 13.00 -38.17 6.09
CA ALA A 8 12.81 -38.17 7.54
C ALA A 8 12.88 -36.73 8.11
N GLY A 9 11.79 -36.28 8.71
CA GLY A 9 11.67 -34.94 9.30
C GLY A 9 10.96 -33.91 8.42
N GLU A 10 10.60 -34.26 7.18
CA GLU A 10 9.79 -33.38 6.33
C GLU A 10 8.33 -33.34 6.79
N ARG A 11 7.73 -32.16 6.70
CA ARG A 11 6.30 -31.98 6.95
C ARG A 11 5.53 -32.20 5.65
N VAL A 12 4.76 -33.28 5.61
CA VAL A 12 3.85 -33.59 4.49
C VAL A 12 2.49 -32.93 4.71
N LEU A 13 2.00 -32.21 3.69
CA LEU A 13 0.66 -31.63 3.66
C LEU A 13 -0.18 -32.31 2.57
N GLU A 14 -1.31 -32.90 2.97
CA GLU A 14 -2.21 -33.56 2.02
C GLU A 14 -3.09 -32.55 1.28
N ALA A 15 -2.76 -32.31 0.01
CA ALA A 15 -3.45 -31.37 -0.87
C ALA A 15 -4.30 -32.05 -1.96
N ARG A 16 -4.60 -33.35 -1.83
CA ARG A 16 -5.39 -34.08 -2.83
C ARG A 16 -6.75 -33.43 -3.05
N GLY A 17 -7.07 -33.11 -4.30
CA GLY A 17 -8.33 -32.44 -4.67
C GLY A 17 -8.35 -30.94 -4.36
N ARG A 18 -7.21 -30.34 -4.03
CA ARG A 18 -7.02 -28.89 -3.87
C ARG A 18 -6.19 -28.34 -5.05
N HIS A 19 -6.23 -27.02 -5.24
CA HIS A 19 -5.29 -26.32 -6.11
C HIS A 19 -4.16 -25.73 -5.26
N LEU A 20 -2.92 -25.99 -5.68
CA LEU A 20 -1.74 -25.32 -5.16
C LEU A 20 -1.37 -24.22 -6.16
N LEU A 21 -1.47 -22.98 -5.72
CA LEU A 21 -1.16 -21.79 -6.50
C LEU A 21 -0.02 -21.02 -5.79
N PRO A 22 0.74 -20.18 -6.52
CA PRO A 22 1.53 -19.14 -5.88
C PRO A 22 0.63 -18.26 -4.99
N GLY A 23 1.18 -17.74 -3.90
CA GLY A 23 0.47 -16.77 -3.10
C GLY A 23 0.15 -15.51 -3.92
N ALA A 24 -1.02 -14.92 -3.67
CA ALA A 24 -1.43 -13.71 -4.37
C ALA A 24 -0.61 -12.50 -3.89
N VAL A 25 -0.43 -11.54 -4.78
CA VAL A 25 0.16 -10.23 -4.49
C VAL A 25 -0.96 -9.20 -4.57
N ASP A 26 -1.25 -8.54 -3.45
CA ASP A 26 -2.19 -7.43 -3.39
C ASP A 26 -1.41 -6.11 -3.41
N ALA A 27 -1.41 -5.43 -4.55
CA ALA A 27 -0.64 -4.21 -4.74
C ALA A 27 -1.32 -2.94 -4.18
N HIS A 28 -2.47 -3.07 -3.49
CA HIS A 28 -3.23 -1.92 -3.01
C HIS A 28 -3.99 -2.22 -1.71
N VAL A 29 -3.32 -2.07 -0.58
CA VAL A 29 -3.96 -2.18 0.74
C VAL A 29 -3.89 -0.86 1.52
N HIS A 30 -4.76 -0.74 2.52
CA HIS A 30 -4.76 0.37 3.47
C HIS A 30 -4.80 -0.20 4.88
N PHE A 31 -3.63 -0.45 5.48
CA PHE A 31 -3.54 -1.02 6.84
C PHE A 31 -3.67 0.03 7.94
N ARG A 32 -3.88 1.30 7.56
CA ARG A 32 -4.29 2.41 8.43
C ARG A 32 -3.31 2.78 9.55
N GLU A 33 -2.16 2.13 9.66
CA GLU A 33 -1.12 2.46 10.63
C GLU A 33 0.11 3.10 9.96
N PRO A 34 0.60 4.25 10.47
CA PRO A 34 0.23 4.91 11.73
C PRO A 34 -1.09 5.72 11.72
N GLY A 35 -1.60 6.01 12.92
CA GLY A 35 -2.70 6.97 13.18
C GLY A 35 -4.13 6.41 13.14
N GLY A 36 -4.40 5.42 12.30
CA GLY A 36 -5.71 4.80 12.09
C GLY A 36 -5.87 3.39 12.66
N GLY A 37 -5.00 2.97 13.59
CA GLY A 37 -4.95 1.61 14.17
C GLY A 37 -6.26 1.05 14.75
N HIS A 38 -7.23 1.91 15.06
CA HIS A 38 -8.57 1.49 15.49
C HIS A 38 -9.42 0.87 14.36
N LYS A 39 -9.05 1.12 13.10
CA LYS A 39 -9.71 0.58 11.90
C LYS A 39 -9.03 -0.72 11.45
N GLU A 40 -7.72 -0.70 11.35
CA GLU A 40 -6.88 -1.82 10.93
C GLU A 40 -5.43 -1.56 11.41
N THR A 41 -4.65 -2.62 11.64
CA THR A 41 -3.21 -2.56 11.97
C THR A 41 -2.39 -3.38 10.99
N TRP A 42 -1.07 -3.22 10.98
CA TRP A 42 -0.19 -4.09 10.18
C TRP A 42 -0.35 -5.57 10.54
N THR A 43 -0.53 -5.88 11.83
CA THR A 43 -0.78 -7.24 12.30
C THR A 43 -2.13 -7.77 11.82
N SER A 44 -3.23 -7.06 12.06
CA SER A 44 -4.56 -7.55 11.70
C SER A 44 -4.77 -7.62 10.18
N GLY A 45 -4.28 -6.63 9.45
CA GLY A 45 -4.34 -6.58 7.98
C GLY A 45 -3.56 -7.73 7.34
N SER A 46 -2.33 -8.01 7.82
CA SER A 46 -1.52 -9.10 7.29
C SER A 46 -2.04 -10.49 7.67
N GLU A 47 -2.65 -10.66 8.85
CA GLU A 47 -3.40 -11.87 9.22
C GLU A 47 -4.55 -12.14 8.25
N SER A 48 -5.32 -11.08 7.93
CA SER A 48 -6.42 -11.15 6.97
C SER A 48 -5.91 -11.52 5.57
N ALA A 49 -4.83 -10.89 5.11
CA ALA A 49 -4.18 -11.19 3.83
C ALA A 49 -3.76 -12.68 3.75
N ALA A 50 -3.03 -13.17 4.77
CA ALA A 50 -2.58 -14.56 4.83
C ALA A 50 -3.76 -15.55 4.82
N ALA A 51 -4.83 -15.26 5.56
CA ALA A 51 -6.04 -16.09 5.58
C ALA A 51 -6.74 -16.14 4.20
N GLY A 52 -6.63 -15.07 3.41
CA GLY A 52 -7.13 -14.98 2.04
C GLY A 52 -6.22 -15.63 0.99
N GLY A 53 -5.02 -16.10 1.35
CA GLY A 53 -4.04 -16.63 0.40
C GLY A 53 -3.19 -15.56 -0.29
N VAL A 54 -3.22 -14.32 0.20
CA VAL A 54 -2.30 -13.24 -0.18
C VAL A 54 -1.02 -13.41 0.64
N THR A 55 0.13 -13.40 -0.04
CA THR A 55 1.45 -13.57 0.61
C THR A 55 2.33 -12.33 0.48
N THR A 56 1.89 -11.33 -0.28
CA THR A 56 2.59 -10.06 -0.40
C THR A 56 1.57 -8.93 -0.54
N VAL A 57 1.76 -7.85 0.22
CA VAL A 57 0.91 -6.65 0.16
C VAL A 57 1.73 -5.39 -0.15
N VAL A 58 1.08 -4.34 -0.65
CA VAL A 58 1.70 -3.00 -0.78
C VAL A 58 0.77 -1.95 -0.16
N ASP A 59 1.22 -1.33 0.93
CA ASP A 59 0.44 -0.36 1.69
C ASP A 59 0.55 1.06 1.12
N GLN A 60 -0.59 1.75 1.07
CA GLN A 60 -0.71 3.10 0.53
C GLN A 60 -0.28 4.20 1.53
N PRO A 61 0.13 5.39 1.04
CA PRO A 61 0.78 6.39 1.87
C PRO A 61 -0.18 7.24 2.72
N ASN A 62 -1.50 7.12 2.55
CA ASN A 62 -2.54 7.97 3.17
C ASN A 62 -2.84 7.63 4.66
N THR A 63 -1.80 7.37 5.43
CA THR A 63 -1.85 7.20 6.89
C THR A 63 -1.72 8.54 7.62
N SER A 64 -1.68 8.53 8.95
CA SER A 64 -1.45 9.74 9.75
C SER A 64 -0.28 9.52 10.74
N PRO A 65 0.92 10.09 10.49
CA PRO A 65 1.24 10.95 9.35
C PRO A 65 1.24 10.21 8.00
N PRO A 66 1.06 10.93 6.87
CA PRO A 66 1.17 10.34 5.54
C PRO A 66 2.65 10.05 5.22
N THR A 67 2.90 9.03 4.40
CA THR A 67 4.26 8.58 4.05
C THR A 67 4.86 9.45 2.93
N VAL A 68 5.08 10.74 3.21
CA VAL A 68 5.51 11.76 2.23
C VAL A 68 6.96 12.25 2.42
N ASP A 69 7.62 11.77 3.46
CA ASP A 69 9.03 12.02 3.73
C ASP A 69 9.71 10.75 4.26
N GLY A 70 11.02 10.83 4.40
CA GLY A 70 11.81 9.73 4.88
C GLY A 70 11.53 9.31 6.34
N ALA A 71 11.19 10.26 7.21
CA ALA A 71 10.93 9.96 8.62
C ALA A 71 9.61 9.22 8.80
N ALA A 72 8.57 9.63 8.08
CA ALA A 72 7.28 8.95 8.03
C ALA A 72 7.39 7.54 7.42
N PHE A 73 8.27 7.35 6.42
CA PHE A 73 8.57 6.00 5.92
C PHE A 73 9.19 5.13 7.00
N ASP A 74 10.21 5.64 7.71
CA ASP A 74 10.92 4.88 8.74
C ASP A 74 9.99 4.50 9.91
N GLU A 75 9.06 5.40 10.28
CA GLU A 75 8.02 5.12 11.27
C GLU A 75 7.08 4.00 10.80
N LYS A 76 6.54 4.09 9.58
CA LYS A 76 5.67 3.05 9.01
C LYS A 76 6.39 1.71 8.88
N ALA A 77 7.65 1.71 8.43
CA ALA A 77 8.45 0.51 8.28
C ALA A 77 8.70 -0.21 9.61
N ALA A 78 8.85 0.55 10.71
CA ALA A 78 8.96 -0.03 12.05
C ALA A 78 7.68 -0.77 12.48
N LEU A 79 6.50 -0.26 12.13
CA LEU A 79 5.21 -0.91 12.40
C LEU A 79 4.97 -2.11 11.48
N ALA A 80 5.34 -1.98 10.20
CA ALA A 80 5.22 -3.04 9.20
C ALA A 80 6.05 -4.28 9.51
N ALA A 81 7.05 -4.17 10.39
CA ALA A 81 7.84 -5.30 10.88
C ALA A 81 6.99 -6.40 11.56
N GLU A 82 5.78 -6.08 12.04
CA GLU A 82 4.83 -7.02 12.62
C GLU A 82 3.98 -7.76 11.56
N SER A 83 4.17 -7.48 10.26
CA SER A 83 3.44 -8.13 9.18
C SER A 83 3.73 -9.63 9.10
N LEU A 84 2.68 -10.45 8.98
CA LEU A 84 2.79 -11.89 8.76
C LEU A 84 3.08 -12.28 7.31
N VAL A 85 2.88 -11.37 6.36
CA VAL A 85 3.14 -11.55 4.93
C VAL A 85 4.22 -10.59 4.47
N ASP A 86 4.86 -10.87 3.33
CA ASP A 86 5.82 -9.95 2.73
C ASP A 86 5.13 -8.62 2.39
N TYR A 87 5.87 -7.51 2.38
CA TYR A 87 5.26 -6.20 2.13
C TYR A 87 6.15 -5.24 1.35
N GLY A 88 5.49 -4.32 0.66
CA GLY A 88 6.05 -3.07 0.15
C GLY A 88 5.35 -1.87 0.79
N ILE A 89 6.02 -0.73 0.81
CA ILE A 89 5.48 0.55 1.28
C ILE A 89 5.57 1.55 0.13
N ASN A 90 4.45 2.17 -0.20
CA ASN A 90 4.42 3.28 -1.13
C ASN A 90 4.74 4.60 -0.43
N GLY A 91 5.41 5.49 -1.16
CA GLY A 91 5.53 6.90 -0.80
C GLY A 91 4.39 7.70 -1.41
N GLY A 92 3.98 8.78 -0.75
CA GLY A 92 2.96 9.72 -1.24
C GLY A 92 3.55 10.99 -1.80
N VAL A 93 2.70 11.75 -2.51
CA VAL A 93 3.01 13.09 -3.00
C VAL A 93 1.94 14.04 -2.48
N THR A 94 2.38 15.11 -1.81
CA THR A 94 1.56 16.22 -1.31
C THR A 94 2.35 17.51 -1.47
N GLU A 95 1.75 18.67 -1.19
CA GLU A 95 2.48 19.95 -1.20
C GLU A 95 3.69 19.97 -0.23
N GLU A 96 3.61 19.20 0.86
CA GLU A 96 4.63 19.13 1.91
C GLU A 96 5.65 18.00 1.72
N TRP A 97 5.56 17.21 0.64
CA TRP A 97 6.43 16.05 0.47
C TRP A 97 7.92 16.44 0.38
N ASP A 98 8.79 15.59 0.93
CA ASP A 98 10.25 15.71 0.81
C ASP A 98 10.78 14.58 -0.07
N PRO A 99 10.85 14.77 -1.40
CA PRO A 99 11.31 13.73 -2.31
C PRO A 99 12.77 13.36 -2.04
N LYS A 100 13.60 14.28 -1.54
CA LYS A 100 15.01 14.00 -1.30
C LYS A 100 15.17 12.93 -0.23
N SER A 101 14.52 13.11 0.93
CA SER A 101 14.61 12.10 1.99
C SER A 101 13.82 10.85 1.64
N LEU A 102 12.62 10.97 1.06
CA LEU A 102 11.77 9.83 0.74
C LEU A 102 12.44 8.86 -0.23
N PHE A 103 13.09 9.36 -1.29
CA PHE A 103 13.79 8.51 -2.27
C PHE A 103 15.11 7.90 -1.78
N GLU A 104 15.59 8.22 -0.57
CA GLU A 104 16.70 7.50 0.05
C GLU A 104 16.24 6.14 0.65
N ARG A 105 14.93 5.86 0.66
CA ARG A 105 14.32 4.64 1.20
C ARG A 105 13.89 3.67 0.07
N PRO A 106 13.72 2.37 0.39
CA PRO A 106 13.29 1.37 -0.58
C PRO A 106 11.76 1.43 -0.82
N LEU A 107 11.30 2.49 -1.47
CA LEU A 107 9.88 2.62 -1.87
C LEU A 107 9.51 1.52 -2.88
N PHE A 108 8.28 1.02 -2.80
CA PHE A 108 7.72 0.20 -3.86
C PHE A 108 7.31 1.05 -5.07
N ALA A 109 6.64 2.17 -4.82
CA ALA A 109 6.24 3.18 -5.81
C ALA A 109 6.03 4.55 -5.11
N LEU A 110 5.89 5.61 -5.91
CA LEU A 110 5.03 6.71 -5.50
C LEU A 110 3.58 6.25 -5.73
N GLY A 111 2.92 5.84 -4.66
CA GLY A 111 1.64 5.16 -4.73
C GLY A 111 0.47 6.09 -4.49
N GLU A 112 -0.63 5.82 -5.19
CA GLU A 112 -1.92 6.47 -4.98
C GLU A 112 -1.80 8.00 -5.03
N VAL A 113 -1.07 8.53 -6.02
CA VAL A 113 -0.98 9.98 -6.22
C VAL A 113 -2.37 10.49 -6.60
N PHE A 114 -2.95 11.31 -5.73
CA PHE A 114 -4.32 11.81 -5.84
C PHE A 114 -4.37 13.00 -6.79
N LEU A 115 -5.13 12.86 -7.88
CA LEU A 115 -5.38 13.97 -8.83
C LEU A 115 -6.63 14.79 -8.46
N ALA A 116 -7.30 14.40 -7.37
CA ALA A 116 -8.47 15.06 -6.77
C ALA A 116 -8.51 14.77 -5.26
N ASP A 117 -9.04 15.70 -4.46
CA ASP A 117 -9.21 15.55 -3.01
C ASP A 117 -10.36 14.58 -2.66
N SER A 118 -10.17 13.29 -2.89
CA SER A 118 -11.17 12.26 -2.56
C SER A 118 -10.93 11.53 -1.25
N THR A 119 -9.71 11.57 -0.70
CA THR A 119 -9.40 11.09 0.66
C THR A 119 -8.34 11.96 1.34
N GLY A 120 -8.78 12.88 2.21
CA GLY A 120 -7.90 13.86 2.86
C GLY A 120 -7.42 14.96 1.90
N ASP A 121 -6.76 15.99 2.45
CA ASP A 121 -6.23 17.14 1.69
C ASP A 121 -4.93 16.78 0.94
N MET A 122 -4.93 15.67 0.17
CA MET A 122 -3.76 15.13 -0.53
C MET A 122 -3.83 15.24 -2.05
N GLY A 123 -4.87 15.86 -2.62
CA GLY A 123 -4.92 16.17 -4.04
C GLY A 123 -3.80 17.13 -4.44
N ILE A 124 -3.17 16.87 -5.59
CA ILE A 124 -2.10 17.73 -6.12
C ILE A 124 -2.48 18.33 -7.48
N ASP A 125 -1.92 19.50 -7.77
CA ASP A 125 -2.08 20.12 -9.09
C ASP A 125 -1.23 19.43 -10.17
N ALA A 126 -1.47 19.81 -11.43
CA ALA A 126 -0.81 19.21 -12.58
C ALA A 126 0.71 19.50 -12.63
N ASP A 127 1.15 20.64 -12.09
CA ASP A 127 2.57 21.02 -12.09
C ASP A 127 3.33 20.16 -11.08
N LEU A 128 2.80 20.02 -9.86
CA LEU A 128 3.37 19.13 -8.84
C LEU A 128 3.33 17.66 -9.27
N PHE A 129 2.28 17.23 -9.98
CA PHE A 129 2.23 15.89 -10.55
C PHE A 129 3.32 15.66 -11.60
N ALA A 130 3.55 16.62 -12.50
CA ALA A 130 4.61 16.54 -13.50
C ALA A 130 6.00 16.48 -12.84
N ASP A 131 6.25 17.31 -11.82
CA ASP A 131 7.50 17.29 -11.05
C ASP A 131 7.72 15.94 -10.34
N ALA A 132 6.65 15.33 -9.80
CA ALA A 132 6.72 14.01 -9.18
C ALA A 132 7.05 12.90 -10.19
N LEU A 133 6.46 12.95 -11.40
CA LEU A 133 6.79 12.03 -12.49
C LEU A 133 8.26 12.14 -12.89
N ASP A 134 8.79 13.35 -13.06
CA ASP A 134 10.19 13.58 -13.40
C ASP A 134 11.13 13.07 -12.30
N ALA A 135 10.80 13.32 -11.04
CA ALA A 135 11.59 12.87 -9.89
C ALA A 135 11.63 11.34 -9.76
N ALA A 136 10.50 10.67 -10.01
CA ALA A 136 10.38 9.22 -9.99
C ALA A 136 11.08 8.55 -11.18
N ALA A 137 10.92 9.11 -12.39
CA ALA A 137 11.59 8.63 -13.60
C ALA A 137 13.12 8.70 -13.48
N ALA A 138 13.65 9.75 -12.86
CA ALA A 138 15.09 9.89 -12.60
C ALA A 138 15.66 8.79 -11.67
N ARG A 139 14.80 8.04 -10.98
CA ARG A 139 15.16 7.03 -9.97
C ARG A 139 14.63 5.64 -10.26
N ASP A 140 13.99 5.44 -11.42
CA ASP A 140 13.35 4.19 -11.82
C ASP A 140 12.28 3.71 -10.80
N VAL A 141 11.54 4.67 -10.22
CA VAL A 141 10.44 4.41 -9.28
C VAL A 141 9.11 4.52 -10.03
N PRO A 142 8.22 3.50 -9.97
CA PRO A 142 6.89 3.59 -10.56
C PRO A 142 6.02 4.65 -9.87
N VAL A 143 5.05 5.18 -10.63
CA VAL A 143 4.01 6.06 -10.09
C VAL A 143 2.64 5.41 -10.35
N THR A 144 1.82 5.29 -9.31
CA THR A 144 0.41 4.89 -9.44
C THR A 144 -0.49 6.06 -9.10
N VAL A 145 -1.63 6.16 -9.79
CA VAL A 145 -2.52 7.32 -9.72
C VAL A 145 -3.91 6.90 -9.27
N HIS A 146 -4.48 7.67 -8.35
CA HIS A 146 -5.91 7.66 -8.08
C HIS A 146 -6.58 8.71 -8.98
N ALA A 147 -6.96 8.27 -10.17
CA ALA A 147 -7.32 9.15 -11.28
C ALA A 147 -8.81 9.54 -11.25
N GLU A 148 -9.15 10.48 -10.39
CA GLU A 148 -10.47 11.11 -10.32
C GLU A 148 -10.42 12.58 -10.76
N ASP A 149 -11.54 13.08 -11.30
CA ASP A 149 -11.70 14.48 -11.68
C ASP A 149 -12.70 15.14 -10.72
N ALA A 150 -12.19 15.99 -9.83
CA ALA A 150 -13.00 16.69 -8.82
C ALA A 150 -14.12 17.54 -9.45
N THR A 151 -13.98 18.00 -10.70
CA THR A 151 -15.01 18.80 -11.37
C THR A 151 -16.24 17.99 -11.78
N LEU A 152 -16.13 16.66 -11.76
CA LEU A 152 -17.20 15.72 -12.06
C LEU A 152 -17.83 15.14 -10.80
N PHE A 153 -17.41 15.57 -9.61
CA PHE A 153 -18.00 15.10 -8.37
C PHE A 153 -19.43 15.60 -8.22
N ASP A 154 -20.32 14.69 -7.83
CA ASP A 154 -21.71 15.03 -7.52
C ASP A 154 -21.77 15.64 -6.12
N GLU A 155 -21.87 16.97 -6.04
CA GLU A 155 -21.96 17.69 -4.76
C GLU A 155 -23.15 17.21 -3.92
N SER A 156 -24.21 16.68 -4.53
CA SER A 156 -25.38 16.17 -3.79
C SER A 156 -25.10 14.87 -3.02
N ALA A 157 -24.00 14.17 -3.35
CA ALA A 157 -23.57 12.98 -2.62
C ALA A 157 -22.92 13.32 -1.26
N LEU A 158 -22.52 14.58 -1.02
CA LEU A 158 -21.92 15.04 0.24
C LEU A 158 -22.96 15.18 1.37
N ASP A 159 -24.25 15.31 1.03
CA ASP A 159 -25.35 15.44 1.99
C ASP A 159 -25.81 14.08 2.55
N GLY A 160 -25.23 12.97 2.07
CA GLY A 160 -25.48 11.62 2.58
C GLY A 160 -24.70 11.33 3.86
N ASP A 161 -25.28 10.52 4.76
CA ASP A 161 -24.55 9.92 5.88
C ASP A 161 -23.45 9.00 5.32
N LEU A 162 -22.23 9.53 5.24
CA LEU A 162 -21.03 8.81 4.80
C LEU A 162 -20.60 7.85 5.91
N GLY A 163 -21.40 6.82 6.14
CA GLY A 163 -21.30 5.88 7.27
C GLY A 163 -19.86 5.60 7.69
N GLY A 164 -19.48 6.24 8.81
CA GLY A 164 -18.18 6.17 9.46
C GLY A 164 -18.34 6.28 10.97
#